data_AF-A0AAW7YT27-F1
#
_entry.id   AF-A0AAW7YT27-F1
#
_cell.length_a   1.000
_cell.length_b   1.000
_cell.length_c   1.000
_cell.angle_alpha   90.00
_cell.angle_beta   90.00
_cell.angle_gamma   90.00
#
_symmetry.space_group_name_H-M   'P 1'
#
loop_
_entity.id
_entity.type
_entity.pdbx_description
1 polymer ?
#
loop_
_entity_poly.entity_id
_entity_poly.type
_entity_poly.pdbx_seq_one_letter_code
_entity_poly.pdbx_strand_id
1 'polypeptide(L)'
;ISFWFFKNGFKKADTIHSLSTYLNDWAIKMGNTGEKIVMPNAVNFKKFSTRANEVEIENIKKQYGKKEGEIWVVTTSRLVVK
;
A
#
# COMPACT_ATOMS: atom_id res chain seq x y z
N ILE A 1 17.42 8.86 -15.97
CA ILE A 1 18.47 8.55 -14.97
C ILE A 1 19.04 7.19 -15.31
N SER A 2 20.36 7.06 -15.51
CA SER A 2 20.95 5.75 -15.77
C SER A 2 20.89 4.88 -14.51
N PHE A 3 20.89 3.56 -14.68
CA PHE A 3 20.93 2.61 -13.57
C PHE A 3 22.12 2.87 -12.63
N TRP A 4 23.24 3.36 -13.19
CA TRP A 4 24.42 3.75 -12.42
C TRP A 4 24.14 4.90 -11.45
N PHE A 5 23.50 5.97 -11.92
CA PHE A 5 23.12 7.12 -11.07
C PHE A 5 22.11 6.71 -10.00
N PHE A 6 21.13 5.88 -10.35
CA PHE A 6 20.15 5.35 -9.40
C PHE A 6 20.83 4.55 -8.26
N LYS A 7 21.71 3.61 -8.59
CA LYS A 7 22.45 2.81 -7.60
C LYS A 7 23.36 3.66 -6.73
N ASN A 8 24.02 4.67 -7.31
CA ASN A 8 24.88 5.58 -6.55
C ASN A 8 24.10 6.43 -5.54
N GLY A 9 22.84 6.77 -5.81
CA GLY A 9 21.98 7.42 -4.82
C GLY A 9 21.85 6.58 -3.55
N PHE A 10 21.56 5.28 -3.68
CA PHE A 10 21.49 4.37 -2.54
C PHE A 10 22.83 4.25 -1.80
N LYS A 11 23.94 4.10 -2.53
CA LYS A 11 25.26 3.93 -1.89
C LYS A 11 25.69 5.12 -1.05
N LYS A 12 25.32 6.34 -1.47
CA LYS A 12 25.74 7.59 -0.83
C LYS A 12 24.78 8.10 0.24
N ALA A 13 23.56 7.57 0.32
CA ALA A 13 22.58 8.01 1.30
C ALA A 13 22.98 7.57 2.72
N ASP A 14 23.05 8.51 3.65
CA ASP A 14 23.36 8.24 5.06
C ASP A 14 22.21 7.50 5.76
N THR A 15 20.98 7.81 5.36
CA THR A 15 19.76 7.21 5.92
C THR A 15 18.78 6.83 4.80
N ILE A 16 18.19 5.65 4.91
CA ILE A 16 17.10 5.16 4.05
C ILE A 16 15.82 5.05 4.88
N HIS A 17 14.77 5.75 4.43
CA HIS A 17 13.41 5.54 4.91
C HIS A 17 12.64 4.70 3.91
N SER A 18 12.10 3.57 4.34
CA SER A 18 11.30 2.68 3.50
C SER A 18 9.93 2.42 4.10
N LEU A 19 8.95 2.11 3.26
CA LEU A 19 7.58 1.78 3.73
C LEU A 19 7.47 0.35 4.27
N SER A 20 8.48 -0.49 4.04
CA SER A 20 8.49 -1.89 4.43
C SER A 20 9.91 -2.43 4.54
N THR A 21 10.05 -3.57 5.21
CA THR A 21 11.29 -4.34 5.28
C THR A 21 11.75 -4.80 3.89
N TYR A 22 10.81 -5.22 3.02
CA TYR A 22 11.14 -5.60 1.64
C TYR A 22 11.84 -4.50 0.85
N LEU A 23 11.36 -3.25 0.94
CA LEU A 23 11.98 -2.11 0.27
C LEU A 23 13.31 -1.71 0.93
N ASN A 24 13.47 -2.00 2.22
CA ASN A 24 14.73 -1.80 2.92
C ASN A 24 15.80 -2.78 2.42
N ASP A 25 15.44 -4.06 2.28
CA ASP A 25 16.32 -5.10 1.74
C ASP A 25 16.74 -4.78 0.30
N TRP A 26 15.87 -4.15 -0.47
CA TRP A 26 16.21 -3.63 -1.79
C TRP A 26 17.33 -2.58 -1.71
N ALA A 27 17.26 -1.63 -0.77
CA ALA A 27 18.30 -0.62 -0.58
C ALA A 27 19.66 -1.25 -0.21
N ILE A 28 19.65 -2.30 0.61
CA ILE A 28 20.85 -3.08 0.95
C ILE A 28 21.43 -3.73 -0.32
N LYS A 29 20.60 -4.36 -1.15
CA LYS A 29 21.03 -4.93 -2.44
C LYS A 29 21.59 -3.89 -3.41
N MET A 30 21.14 -2.63 -3.31
CA MET A 30 21.69 -1.50 -4.08
C MET A 30 23.04 -1.00 -3.52
N GLY A 31 23.46 -1.44 -2.34
CA GLY A 31 24.76 -1.16 -1.73
C GLY A 31 24.75 -0.07 -0.67
N ASN A 32 23.57 0.27 -0.10
CA ASN A 32 23.50 1.18 1.03
C ASN A 32 24.03 0.51 2.32
N THR A 33 24.88 1.23 3.06
CA THR A 33 25.43 0.79 4.36
C THR A 33 24.99 1.69 5.52
N GLY A 34 24.17 2.71 5.25
CA GLY A 34 23.72 3.71 6.21
C GLY A 34 22.62 3.22 7.16
N GLU A 35 22.07 4.14 7.95
CA GLU A 35 20.93 3.87 8.82
C GLU A 35 19.69 3.53 8.00
N LYS A 36 18.86 2.63 8.51
CA LYS A 36 17.68 2.11 7.81
C LYS A 36 16.48 2.13 8.74
N ILE A 37 15.46 2.88 8.33
CA ILE A 37 14.24 3.10 9.13
C ILE A 37 13.03 2.68 8.30
N VAL A 38 12.23 1.77 8.86
CA VAL A 38 10.95 1.39 8.26
C VAL A 38 9.86 2.30 8.81
N MET A 39 9.29 3.13 7.95
CA MET A 39 8.18 4.04 8.24
C MET A 39 7.03 3.77 7.25
N PRO A 40 6.13 2.82 7.54
CA PRO A 40 5.01 2.50 6.69
C PRO A 40 4.05 3.67 6.53
N ASN A 41 3.41 3.77 5.36
CA ASN A 41 2.32 4.72 5.20
C ASN A 41 1.15 4.33 6.11
N ALA A 42 0.62 5.33 6.81
CA ALA A 42 -0.58 5.17 7.61
C ALA A 42 -1.85 5.40 6.76
N VAL A 43 -2.99 5.09 7.37
CA VAL A 43 -4.33 5.41 6.83
C VAL A 43 -5.03 6.37 7.79
N ASN A 44 -5.97 7.18 7.29
CA ASN A 44 -6.80 8.01 8.15
C ASN A 44 -7.71 7.14 9.02
N PHE A 45 -7.30 6.86 10.25
CA PHE A 45 -7.99 5.92 11.13
C PHE A 45 -9.47 6.29 11.31
N LYS A 46 -9.78 7.55 11.66
CA LYS A 46 -11.16 8.02 11.88
C LYS A 46 -12.06 7.75 10.67
N LYS A 47 -11.55 7.99 9.45
CA LYS A 47 -12.31 7.77 8.22
C LYS A 47 -12.56 6.28 7.96
N PHE A 48 -11.58 5.41 8.23
CA PHE A 48 -11.63 4.01 7.81
C PHE A 48 -12.00 3.02 8.92
N SER A 49 -12.08 3.45 10.18
CA SER A 49 -12.56 2.64 11.31
C SER A 49 -14.04 2.84 11.63
N THR A 50 -14.67 3.85 11.03
CA THR A 50 -16.09 4.14 11.26
C THR A 50 -16.93 3.10 10.52
N ARG A 51 -17.90 2.48 11.23
CA ARG A 51 -18.84 1.55 10.61
C ARG A 51 -19.65 2.30 9.55
N ALA A 52 -19.71 1.72 8.35
CA ALA A 52 -20.52 2.27 7.26
C ALA A 52 -22.01 2.30 7.67
N ASN A 53 -22.72 3.31 7.18
CA ASN A 53 -24.14 3.49 7.48
C ASN A 53 -24.95 2.32 6.90
N GLU A 54 -25.76 1.67 7.74
CA GLU A 54 -26.55 0.50 7.33
C GLU A 54 -27.54 0.84 6.21
N VAL A 55 -28.10 2.04 6.20
CA VAL A 55 -28.99 2.51 5.12
C VAL A 55 -28.25 2.60 3.80
N GLU A 56 -27.01 3.10 3.81
CA GLU A 56 -26.18 3.16 2.59
C GLU A 56 -25.81 1.77 2.09
N ILE A 57 -25.46 0.85 3.00
CA ILE A 57 -25.17 -0.54 2.65
C ILE A 57 -26.39 -1.19 2.01
N GLU A 58 -27.57 -1.07 2.61
CA GLU A 58 -28.81 -1.64 2.05
C GLU A 58 -29.18 -1.04 0.69
N ASN A 59 -28.94 0.27 0.50
CA ASN A 59 -29.13 0.91 -0.80
C ASN A 59 -28.18 0.34 -1.86
N ILE A 60 -26.90 0.13 -1.52
CA ILE A 60 -25.92 -0.51 -2.42
C ILE A 60 -26.33 -1.95 -2.74
N LYS A 61 -26.75 -2.73 -1.73
CA LYS A 61 -27.23 -4.10 -1.93
C LYS A 61 -28.40 -4.15 -2.91
N LYS A 62 -29.38 -3.26 -2.75
CA LYS A 62 -30.54 -3.14 -3.66
C LYS A 62 -30.10 -2.72 -5.06
N GLN A 63 -29.22 -1.71 -5.17
CA GLN A 63 -28.74 -1.20 -6.44
C GLN A 63 -28.08 -2.28 -7.30
N TYR A 64 -27.28 -3.15 -6.69
CA TYR A 64 -26.58 -4.24 -7.39
C TYR A 64 -27.30 -5.60 -7.27
N GLY A 65 -28.55 -5.62 -6.77
CA GLY A 65 -29.39 -6.82 -6.76
C GLY A 65 -28.88 -7.97 -5.90
N LYS A 66 -28.27 -7.67 -4.74
CA LYS A 66 -27.78 -8.69 -3.81
C LYS A 66 -28.91 -9.61 -3.35
N LYS A 67 -28.71 -10.93 -3.41
CA LYS A 67 -29.65 -11.93 -2.89
C LYS A 67 -29.27 -12.38 -1.49
N GLU A 68 -30.26 -12.90 -0.78
CA GLU A 68 -30.07 -13.50 0.54
C GLU A 68 -29.11 -14.69 0.44
N GLY A 69 -28.16 -14.76 1.38
CA GLY A 69 -27.13 -15.81 1.40
C GLY A 69 -25.97 -15.63 0.42
N GLU A 70 -25.98 -14.63 -0.48
CA GLU A 70 -24.84 -14.39 -1.38
C GLU A 70 -23.64 -13.82 -0.63
N ILE A 71 -22.44 -14.29 -0.98
CA ILE A 71 -21.18 -13.73 -0.50
C ILE A 71 -20.65 -12.77 -1.57
N TRP A 72 -20.33 -11.54 -1.15
CA TRP A 72 -19.67 -10.57 -2.02
C TRP A 72 -18.19 -10.50 -1.69
N VAL A 73 -17.35 -10.61 -2.72
CA VAL A 73 -15.90 -10.42 -2.63
C VAL A 73 -15.55 -9.13 -3.34
N VAL A 74 -14.92 -8.20 -2.63
CA VAL A 74 -14.57 -6.88 -3.15
C VAL A 74 -13.06 -6.78 -3.32
N THR A 75 -12.62 -6.40 -4.53
CA THR A 75 -11.23 -6.02 -4.79
C THR A 75 -11.17 -4.54 -5.15
N THR A 76 -10.40 -3.78 -4.39
CA THR A 76 -10.20 -2.35 -4.63
C THR A 76 -8.72 -2.11 -4.92
N SER A 77 -8.35 -2.18 -6.19
CA SER A 77 -6.97 -1.99 -6.65
C SER A 77 -6.94 -1.47 -8.09
N ARG A 78 -5.78 -1.01 -8.55
CA ARG A 78 -5.58 -0.67 -9.97
C ARG A 78 -5.58 -1.96 -10.79
N LEU A 79 -6.25 -1.95 -11.94
CA LEU A 79 -6.18 -3.03 -12.93
C LEU A 79 -4.94 -2.81 -13.79
N VAL A 80 -3.94 -3.69 -13.66
CA VAL A 80 -2.65 -3.60 -14.37
C VAL A 80 -2.29 -4.99 -14.90
N VAL A 81 -1.77 -5.06 -16.13
CA VAL A 81 -1.21 -6.30 -16.69
C VAL A 81 0.03 -6.70 -15.89
N LYS A 82 0.14 -7.98 -15.54
CA LYS A 82 1.29 -8.52 -14.81
C LYS A 82 2.46 -8.84 -15.74
#